data_AF-A0A6N3UJ27-F1
#
_entry.id   AF-A0A6N3UJ27-F1
#
_cell.length_a   1.000
_cell.length_b   1.000
_cell.length_c   1.000
_cell.angle_alpha   90.00
_cell.angle_beta   90.00
_cell.angle_gamma   90.00
#
_symmetry.space_group_name_H-M   'P 1'
#
loop_
_entity.id
_entity.type
_entity.pdbx_description
1 polymer ?
#
loop_
_entity_poly.entity_id
_entity_poly.type
_entity_poly.pdbx_seq_one_letter_code
_entity_poly.pdbx_strand_id
1 'polypeptide(L)'
;MNSLALAQYSADKSLKNDKLLVDWFDLFTESLMAVGWEVDEDMRSGWAETGIFYSLEEAVLDGLKYVNQASLRASLKHSIEMLKLDKASQDIFESRNRNGSMAHYQFVPCEHRKALGSYMFVSGMKVKSRVNLDNIFFDGKKIKTDDALDVQTACSGFYLRTENYNPHREIVLQKMSEIGDDFFKNLKQ
;
A
#
# COMPACT_ATOMS: atom_id res chain seq x y z
N MET A 1 3.45 9.12 9.28
CA MET A 1 2.21 8.32 9.45
C MET A 1 0.95 9.11 9.05
N ASN A 2 0.70 10.32 9.57
CA ASN A 2 -0.52 11.07 9.18
C ASN A 2 -0.52 11.57 7.73
N SER A 3 0.64 11.94 7.18
CA SER A 3 0.78 12.29 5.76
C SER A 3 0.53 11.11 4.81
N LEU A 4 0.83 9.88 5.25
CA LEU A 4 0.57 8.66 4.48
C LEU A 4 -0.94 8.41 4.36
N ALA A 5 -1.66 8.46 5.48
CA ALA A 5 -3.11 8.27 5.51
C ALA A 5 -3.84 9.35 4.69
N LEU A 6 -3.35 10.60 4.76
CA LEU A 6 -3.91 11.69 3.96
C LEU A 6 -3.66 11.49 2.46
N ALA A 7 -2.46 11.03 2.07
CA ALA A 7 -2.15 10.73 0.67
C ALA A 7 -2.99 9.57 0.12
N GLN A 8 -3.19 8.50 0.91
CA GLN A 8 -4.11 7.40 0.56
C GLN A 8 -5.53 7.92 0.35
N TYR A 9 -6.06 8.68 1.32
CA TYR A 9 -7.41 9.24 1.23
C TYR A 9 -7.60 10.15 0.00
N SER A 10 -6.59 10.97 -0.32
CA SER A 10 -6.60 11.84 -1.49
C SER A 10 -6.66 11.04 -2.79
N ALA A 11 -5.84 9.99 -2.91
CA ALA A 11 -5.82 9.10 -4.08
C ALA A 11 -7.14 8.33 -4.24
N ASP A 12 -7.67 7.77 -3.14
CA ASP A 12 -8.93 7.02 -3.10
C ASP A 12 -10.14 7.88 -3.51
N LYS A 13 -10.19 9.15 -3.06
CA LYS A 13 -11.28 10.06 -3.42
C LYS A 13 -11.23 10.50 -4.89
N SER A 14 -10.03 10.58 -5.46
CA SER A 14 -9.80 11.12 -6.81
C SER A 14 -10.00 10.07 -7.91
N LEU A 15 -9.93 8.78 -7.57
CA LEU A 15 -10.03 7.69 -8.54
C LEU A 15 -11.24 6.79 -8.26
N LYS A 16 -12.00 6.51 -9.32
CA LYS A 16 -13.03 5.46 -9.28
C LYS A 16 -12.37 4.09 -9.29
N ASN A 17 -13.02 3.10 -8.67
CA ASN A 17 -12.55 1.72 -8.46
C ASN A 17 -11.97 1.00 -9.70
N ASP A 18 -12.31 1.40 -10.92
CA ASP A 18 -11.85 0.77 -12.17
C ASP A 18 -10.55 1.34 -12.76
N LYS A 19 -9.95 2.38 -12.16
CA LYS A 19 -8.69 2.97 -12.65
C LYS A 19 -7.48 2.03 -12.48
N LEU A 20 -6.42 2.23 -13.27
CA LEU A 20 -5.18 1.47 -13.18
C LEU A 20 -4.50 1.73 -11.83
N LEU A 21 -3.84 0.70 -11.25
CA LEU A 21 -3.08 0.86 -10.00
C LEU A 21 -2.00 1.95 -10.14
N VAL A 22 -1.46 2.09 -11.34
CA VAL A 22 -0.50 3.11 -11.74
C VAL A 22 -1.01 4.53 -11.46
N ASP A 23 -2.21 4.86 -11.96
CA ASP A 23 -2.81 6.19 -11.77
C ASP A 23 -3.01 6.51 -10.29
N TRP A 24 -3.39 5.50 -9.49
CA TRP A 24 -3.56 5.65 -8.05
C TRP A 24 -2.24 5.90 -7.36
N PHE A 25 -1.22 5.14 -7.74
CA PHE A 25 0.08 5.24 -7.12
C PHE A 25 0.81 6.54 -7.50
N ASP A 26 0.59 7.06 -8.71
CA ASP A 26 1.08 8.39 -9.12
C ASP A 26 0.42 9.50 -8.29
N LEU A 27 -0.91 9.52 -8.17
CA LEU A 27 -1.60 10.53 -7.33
C LEU A 27 -1.21 10.44 -5.85
N PHE A 28 -1.02 9.22 -5.35
CA PHE A 28 -0.52 8.98 -3.99
C PHE A 28 0.90 9.56 -3.82
N THR A 29 1.79 9.32 -4.79
CA THR A 29 3.17 9.82 -4.81
C THR A 29 3.18 11.35 -4.85
N GLU A 30 2.40 11.96 -5.75
CA GLU A 30 2.25 13.42 -5.85
C GLU A 30 1.75 14.03 -4.55
N SER A 31 0.77 13.39 -3.90
CA SER A 31 0.22 13.84 -2.61
C SER A 31 1.26 13.80 -1.48
N LEU A 32 2.12 12.78 -1.46
CA LEU A 32 3.23 12.70 -0.51
C LEU A 32 4.27 13.79 -0.77
N MET A 33 4.64 14.00 -2.05
CA MET A 33 5.59 15.04 -2.43
C MET A 33 5.11 16.44 -2.04
N ALA A 34 3.81 16.70 -2.17
CA ALA A 34 3.19 17.97 -1.79
C ALA A 34 3.32 18.30 -0.29
N VAL A 35 3.62 17.32 0.56
CA VAL A 35 3.82 17.50 2.02
C VAL A 35 5.27 17.24 2.45
N GLY A 36 6.23 17.31 1.51
CA GLY A 36 7.66 17.35 1.80
C GLY A 36 8.39 16.01 1.71
N TRP A 37 7.74 14.95 1.25
CA TRP A 37 8.44 13.70 0.90
C TRP A 37 9.20 13.86 -0.43
N GLU A 38 10.37 13.24 -0.51
CA GLU A 38 11.18 13.16 -1.72
C GLU A 38 11.15 11.72 -2.25
N VAL A 39 10.96 11.54 -3.56
CA VAL A 39 10.97 10.23 -4.19
C VAL A 39 12.39 9.71 -4.32
N ASP A 40 12.58 8.44 -3.99
CA ASP A 40 13.80 7.68 -4.26
C ASP A 40 13.76 7.18 -5.71
N GLU A 41 14.25 8.00 -6.65
CA GLU A 41 14.18 7.70 -8.09
C GLU A 41 14.88 6.39 -8.47
N ASP A 42 15.91 5.99 -7.72
CA ASP A 42 16.62 4.72 -7.91
C ASP A 42 15.75 3.49 -7.56
N MET A 43 14.68 3.70 -6.78
CA MET A 43 13.75 2.67 -6.29
C MET A 43 12.35 2.79 -6.90
N ARG A 44 12.11 3.80 -7.75
CA ARG A 44 10.87 3.88 -8.52
C ARG A 44 10.93 2.77 -9.57
N SER A 45 10.12 1.74 -9.41
CA SER A 45 10.05 0.70 -10.42
C SER A 45 9.54 1.33 -11.72
N GLY A 46 10.24 1.07 -12.84
CA GLY A 46 9.56 1.09 -14.12
C GLY A 46 8.45 0.07 -14.04
N TRP A 47 7.19 0.53 -14.10
CA TRP A 47 6.00 -0.27 -13.86
C TRP A 47 6.12 -1.66 -14.50
N ALA A 48 6.19 -2.69 -13.69
CA ALA A 48 6.51 -4.02 -14.19
C ALA A 48 5.24 -4.81 -14.51
N GLU A 49 5.23 -5.28 -15.75
CA GLU A 49 4.57 -6.45 -16.33
C GLU A 49 3.49 -7.14 -15.49
N THR A 50 2.29 -7.23 -16.07
CA THR A 50 1.27 -8.21 -15.69
C THR A 50 1.90 -9.60 -15.60
N GLY A 51 2.02 -10.12 -14.38
CA GLY A 51 2.52 -11.46 -14.09
C GLY A 51 1.39 -12.43 -13.84
N ILE A 52 1.54 -13.69 -14.30
CA ILE A 52 0.69 -14.80 -13.88
C ILE A 52 1.37 -15.43 -12.66
N PHE A 53 0.76 -15.25 -11.48
CA PHE A 53 1.28 -15.80 -10.22
C PHE A 53 0.53 -17.07 -9.81
N TYR A 54 1.23 -18.08 -9.31
CA TYR A 54 0.62 -19.32 -8.83
C TYR A 54 0.01 -19.18 -7.44
N SER A 55 0.43 -18.16 -6.69
CA SER A 55 -0.16 -17.77 -5.41
C SER A 55 -0.03 -16.27 -5.19
N LEU A 56 -0.88 -15.72 -4.33
CA LEU A 56 -0.79 -14.32 -3.98
C LEU A 56 0.42 -13.99 -3.09
N GLU A 57 0.87 -14.96 -2.29
CA GLU A 57 2.13 -14.86 -1.54
C GLU A 57 3.32 -14.66 -2.48
N GLU A 58 3.36 -15.43 -3.57
CA GLU A 58 4.37 -15.27 -4.62
C GLU A 58 4.30 -13.88 -5.26
N ALA A 59 3.11 -13.35 -5.52
CA ALA A 59 2.95 -12.00 -6.07
C ALA A 59 3.45 -10.90 -5.12
N VAL A 60 3.20 -11.04 -3.81
CA VAL A 60 3.71 -10.10 -2.80
C VAL A 60 5.22 -10.20 -2.69
N LEU A 61 5.75 -11.42 -2.60
CA LEU A 61 7.19 -11.68 -2.55
C LEU A 61 7.91 -11.19 -3.82
N ASP A 62 7.29 -11.31 -4.99
CA ASP A 62 7.79 -10.76 -6.25
C ASP A 62 7.82 -9.23 -6.20
N GLY A 63 6.79 -8.58 -5.67
CA GLY A 63 6.82 -7.14 -5.39
C GLY A 63 7.96 -6.73 -4.42
N LEU A 64 8.44 -7.65 -3.58
CA LEU A 64 9.58 -7.38 -2.67
C LEU A 64 10.93 -7.43 -3.37
N LYS A 65 11.03 -7.96 -4.60
CA LYS A 65 12.30 -7.96 -5.35
C LYS A 65 12.82 -6.55 -5.62
N TYR A 66 11.92 -5.57 -5.63
CA TYR A 66 12.24 -4.15 -5.80
C TYR A 66 12.73 -3.48 -4.50
N VAL A 67 12.60 -4.14 -3.34
CA VAL A 67 13.17 -3.67 -2.07
C VAL A 67 14.63 -4.08 -2.00
N ASN A 68 15.54 -3.23 -2.47
CA ASN A 68 16.98 -3.51 -2.42
C ASN A 68 17.52 -3.66 -0.99
N GLN A 69 16.90 -3.00 0.00
CA GLN A 69 17.43 -3.00 1.38
C GLN A 69 16.99 -4.23 2.18
N ALA A 70 17.97 -4.92 2.77
CA ALA A 70 17.76 -6.15 3.52
C ALA A 70 16.93 -5.96 4.79
N SER A 71 17.10 -4.82 5.48
CA SER A 71 16.33 -4.44 6.67
C SER A 71 14.84 -4.36 6.39
N LEU A 72 14.45 -3.64 5.34
CA LEU A 72 13.05 -3.46 4.95
C LEU A 72 12.41 -4.77 4.46
N ARG A 73 13.16 -5.58 3.70
CA ARG A 73 12.74 -6.94 3.32
C ARG A 73 12.49 -7.81 4.54
N ALA A 74 13.38 -7.78 5.53
CA ALA A 74 13.25 -8.55 6.76
C ALA A 74 12.04 -8.09 7.59
N SER A 75 11.86 -6.78 7.77
CA SER A 75 10.69 -6.23 8.49
C SER A 75 9.38 -6.62 7.82
N LEU A 76 9.31 -6.53 6.50
CA LEU A 76 8.10 -6.86 5.77
C LEU A 76 7.79 -8.35 5.77
N LYS A 77 8.81 -9.20 5.55
CA LYS A 77 8.68 -10.65 5.69
C LYS A 77 8.18 -11.02 7.08
N HIS A 78 8.76 -10.43 8.12
CA HIS A 78 8.33 -10.64 9.49
C HIS A 78 6.87 -10.21 9.71
N SER A 79 6.44 -9.06 9.18
CA SER A 79 5.03 -8.63 9.27
C SER A 79 4.07 -9.61 8.60
N ILE A 80 4.42 -10.14 7.41
CA ILE A 80 3.63 -11.16 6.72
C ILE A 80 3.57 -12.46 7.53
N GLU A 81 4.71 -12.91 8.09
CA GLU A 81 4.78 -14.09 8.95
C GLU A 81 3.94 -13.92 10.22
N MET A 82 3.94 -12.75 10.85
CA MET A 82 3.11 -12.48 12.02
C MET A 82 1.62 -12.42 11.67
N LEU A 83 1.25 -11.83 10.53
CA LEU A 83 -0.13 -11.84 10.04
C LEU A 83 -0.63 -13.27 9.79
N LYS A 84 0.23 -14.17 9.29
CA LYS A 84 -0.12 -15.60 9.10
C LYS A 84 -0.50 -16.32 10.40
N LEU A 85 -0.06 -15.83 11.56
CA LEU A 85 -0.32 -16.48 12.85
C LEU A 85 -1.61 -16.02 13.54
N ASP A 86 -2.24 -14.94 13.07
CA ASP A 86 -3.43 -14.37 13.71
C ASP A 86 -4.62 -14.25 12.75
N LYS A 87 -5.60 -15.15 12.91
CA LYS A 87 -6.79 -15.20 12.05
C LYS A 87 -7.61 -13.91 12.09
N ALA A 88 -7.73 -13.28 13.26
CA ALA A 88 -8.50 -12.04 13.39
C ALA A 88 -7.84 -10.91 12.60
N SER A 89 -6.52 -10.77 12.68
CA SER A 89 -5.77 -9.80 11.88
C SER A 89 -5.85 -10.09 10.38
N GLN A 90 -5.86 -11.36 9.97
CA GLN A 90 -6.06 -11.74 8.56
C GLN A 90 -7.42 -11.29 8.04
N ASP A 91 -8.49 -11.58 8.79
CA ASP A 91 -9.85 -11.23 8.37
C ASP A 91 -10.04 -9.70 8.33
N ILE A 92 -9.43 -8.95 9.26
CA ILE A 92 -9.41 -7.48 9.22
C ILE A 92 -8.62 -6.96 8.01
N PHE A 93 -7.45 -7.54 7.75
CA PHE A 93 -6.61 -7.15 6.62
C PHE A 93 -7.31 -7.42 5.29
N GLU A 94 -7.98 -8.56 5.15
CA GLU A 94 -8.68 -8.94 3.92
C GLU A 94 -9.96 -8.15 3.68
N SER A 95 -10.80 -7.98 4.72
CA SER A 95 -12.09 -7.27 4.60
C SER A 95 -11.94 -5.81 4.23
N ARG A 96 -10.89 -5.12 4.70
CA ARG A 96 -10.63 -3.70 4.40
C ARG A 96 -10.05 -3.47 3.01
N ASN A 97 -9.43 -4.51 2.45
CA ASN A 97 -8.70 -4.42 1.20
C ASN A 97 -9.52 -4.95 0.01
N ARG A 98 -10.65 -5.63 0.24
CA ARG A 98 -11.49 -6.22 -0.82
C ARG A 98 -12.78 -5.45 -1.07
N ASN A 99 -13.13 -5.34 -2.36
CA ASN A 99 -14.44 -4.95 -2.84
C ASN A 99 -14.85 -5.84 -4.02
N GLY A 100 -15.69 -6.84 -3.74
CA GLY A 100 -16.11 -7.84 -4.74
C GLY A 100 -14.93 -8.63 -5.29
N SER A 101 -14.79 -8.63 -6.62
CA SER A 101 -13.76 -9.38 -7.33
C SER A 101 -12.41 -8.64 -7.40
N MET A 102 -12.25 -7.55 -6.65
CA MET A 102 -11.06 -6.71 -6.65
C MET A 102 -10.56 -6.53 -5.23
N ALA A 103 -9.25 -6.56 -5.05
CA ALA A 103 -8.62 -6.26 -3.78
C ALA A 103 -7.32 -5.45 -3.95
N HIS A 104 -7.08 -4.51 -3.04
CA HIS A 104 -5.93 -3.62 -3.03
C HIS A 104 -5.15 -3.81 -1.74
N TYR A 105 -3.85 -4.05 -1.84
CA TYR A 105 -3.00 -4.30 -0.70
C TYR A 105 -1.83 -3.35 -0.72
N GLN A 106 -1.48 -2.81 0.44
CA GLN A 106 -0.36 -1.89 0.57
C GLN A 106 0.53 -2.29 1.74
N PHE A 107 1.83 -2.28 1.49
CA PHE A 107 2.85 -2.52 2.50
C PHE A 107 3.77 -1.32 2.58
N VAL A 108 4.03 -0.88 3.81
CA VAL A 108 4.76 0.37 4.08
C VAL A 108 5.83 0.19 5.16
N PRO A 109 6.87 -0.63 4.91
CA PRO A 109 7.99 -0.72 5.84
C PRO A 109 8.72 0.62 5.91
N CYS A 110 9.04 1.04 7.14
CA CYS A 110 9.72 2.30 7.42
C CYS A 110 11.01 2.03 8.21
N GLU A 111 12.05 2.80 7.94
CA GLU A 111 13.28 2.80 8.72
C GLU A 111 13.85 4.21 8.87
N HIS A 112 14.73 4.41 9.84
CA HIS A 112 15.46 5.67 9.96
C HIS A 112 16.82 5.56 9.25
N ARG A 113 17.14 6.53 8.39
CA ARG A 113 18.43 6.65 7.70
C ARG A 113 19.10 7.95 8.09
N LYS A 114 20.27 7.84 8.74
CA LYS A 114 21.05 8.95 9.32
C LYS A 114 20.92 10.30 8.58
N ALA A 115 21.49 10.40 7.38
CA ALA A 115 21.58 11.68 6.65
C ALA A 115 20.32 12.05 5.85
N LEU A 116 19.40 11.10 5.67
CA LEU A 116 18.22 11.25 4.81
C LEU A 116 16.90 11.30 5.61
N GLY A 117 16.97 11.18 6.94
CA GLY A 117 15.82 11.21 7.83
C GLY A 117 15.05 9.90 7.84
N SER A 118 13.72 9.97 7.83
CA SER A 118 12.88 8.78 7.72
C SER A 118 12.86 8.28 6.28
N TYR A 119 13.05 6.97 6.11
CA TYR A 119 12.86 6.29 4.84
C TYR A 119 11.61 5.43 4.90
N MET A 120 10.85 5.44 3.83
CA MET A 120 9.64 4.65 3.66
C MET A 120 9.72 3.98 2.31
N PHE A 121 9.49 2.67 2.28
CA PHE A 121 9.20 1.98 1.03
C PHE A 121 7.71 1.71 0.99
N VAL A 122 7.07 2.00 -0.14
CA VAL A 122 5.66 1.73 -0.37
C VAL A 122 5.57 0.74 -1.50
N SER A 123 4.92 -0.41 -1.27
CA SER A 123 4.41 -1.26 -2.34
C SER A 123 2.90 -1.32 -2.31
N GLY A 124 2.29 -1.17 -3.48
CA GLY A 124 0.89 -1.40 -3.74
C GLY A 124 0.71 -2.62 -4.63
N MET A 125 -0.33 -3.39 -4.38
CA MET A 125 -0.74 -4.52 -5.21
C MET A 125 -2.24 -4.46 -5.44
N LYS A 126 -2.66 -4.53 -6.70
CA LYS A 126 -4.05 -4.67 -7.10
C LYS A 126 -4.26 -6.07 -7.62
N VAL A 127 -5.28 -6.74 -7.11
CA VAL A 127 -5.64 -8.11 -7.45
C VAL A 127 -7.05 -8.09 -8.00
N LYS A 128 -7.23 -8.61 -9.21
CA LYS A 128 -8.55 -8.84 -9.79
C LYS A 128 -8.77 -10.34 -9.98
N SER A 129 -9.72 -10.91 -9.26
CA SER A 129 -10.17 -12.30 -9.44
C SER A 129 -11.36 -12.37 -10.39
N ARG A 130 -11.57 -13.53 -11.03
CA ARG A 130 -12.79 -13.79 -11.82
C ARG A 130 -14.00 -14.19 -10.98
N VAL A 131 -13.77 -14.57 -9.72
CA VAL A 131 -14.81 -15.00 -8.78
C VAL A 131 -14.64 -14.30 -7.43
N ASN A 132 -15.73 -14.15 -6.66
CA ASN A 132 -15.63 -13.70 -5.27
C ASN A 132 -14.96 -14.82 -4.45
N LEU A 133 -13.76 -14.53 -3.95
CA LEU A 133 -13.03 -15.41 -3.06
C LEU A 133 -12.95 -14.75 -1.69
N ASP A 134 -13.00 -15.54 -0.62
CA ASP A 134 -12.69 -15.12 0.75
C ASP A 134 -11.27 -15.56 1.12
N ASN A 135 -10.52 -14.72 1.85
CA ASN A 135 -9.15 -15.00 2.34
C ASN A 135 -8.21 -15.54 1.24
N ILE A 136 -7.78 -14.67 0.34
CA ILE A 136 -6.87 -15.02 -0.77
C ILE A 136 -5.39 -14.94 -0.38
N PHE A 137 -5.06 -14.19 0.68
CA PHE A 137 -3.70 -14.03 1.21
C PHE A 137 -3.26 -15.18 2.11
N PHE A 138 -4.19 -15.71 2.89
CA PHE A 138 -3.92 -16.60 4.01
C PHE A 138 -4.72 -17.89 3.82
N ASP A 139 -4.24 -19.01 4.38
CA ASP A 139 -4.81 -20.37 4.27
C ASP A 139 -4.48 -21.17 2.99
N GLY A 140 -3.44 -20.79 2.25
CA GLY A 140 -2.88 -21.64 1.18
C GLY A 140 -3.87 -21.98 0.07
N LYS A 141 -4.93 -21.17 -0.10
CA LYS A 141 -5.89 -21.32 -1.21
C LYS A 141 -5.13 -21.12 -2.52
N LYS A 142 -4.83 -22.24 -3.18
CA LYS A 142 -4.38 -22.26 -4.56
C LYS A 142 -5.57 -21.80 -5.40
N ILE A 143 -5.57 -20.52 -5.75
CA ILE A 143 -6.49 -20.00 -6.75
C ILE A 143 -6.15 -20.77 -8.03
N LYS A 144 -7.14 -21.47 -8.60
CA LYS A 144 -6.87 -22.30 -9.78
C LYS A 144 -6.40 -21.36 -10.89
N THR A 145 -5.48 -21.83 -11.73
CA THR A 145 -5.02 -21.16 -12.95
C THR A 145 -6.18 -20.60 -13.80
N ASP A 146 -7.34 -21.23 -13.71
CA ASP A 146 -8.56 -20.94 -14.47
C ASP A 146 -9.35 -19.74 -13.91
N ASP A 147 -9.13 -19.38 -12.64
CA ASP A 147 -9.74 -18.22 -11.96
C ASP A 147 -8.97 -16.91 -12.22
N ALA A 148 -7.87 -17.00 -13.00
CA ALA A 148 -6.93 -15.97 -13.46
C ALA A 148 -6.97 -14.64 -12.71
N LEU A 149 -5.97 -14.45 -11.86
CA LEU A 149 -5.68 -13.21 -11.15
C LEU A 149 -4.92 -12.25 -12.07
N ASP A 150 -5.52 -11.11 -12.38
CA ASP A 150 -4.73 -9.98 -12.88
C ASP A 150 -4.13 -9.28 -11.67
N VAL A 151 -2.81 -9.41 -11.50
CA VAL A 151 -2.07 -8.77 -10.43
C VAL A 151 -1.23 -7.64 -11.01
N GLN A 152 -1.52 -6.43 -10.57
CA GLN A 152 -0.70 -5.26 -10.84
C GLN A 152 0.09 -4.94 -9.57
N THR A 153 1.36 -4.58 -9.73
CA THR A 153 2.20 -4.14 -8.62
C THR A 153 2.78 -2.76 -8.93
N ALA A 154 3.00 -1.99 -7.87
CA ALA A 154 3.56 -0.66 -7.92
C ALA A 154 4.45 -0.47 -6.70
N CYS A 155 5.62 0.15 -6.84
CA CYS A 155 6.42 0.48 -5.68
C CYS A 155 7.30 1.71 -5.86
N SER A 156 7.61 2.36 -4.75
CA SER A 156 8.55 3.47 -4.70
C SER A 156 9.11 3.64 -3.29
N GLY A 157 10.34 4.15 -3.22
CA GLY A 157 10.96 4.60 -1.99
C GLY A 157 10.75 6.09 -1.79
N PHE A 158 10.72 6.53 -0.53
CA PHE A 158 10.55 7.93 -0.17
C PHE A 158 11.45 8.30 1.00
N TYR A 159 12.05 9.48 0.92
CA TYR A 159 12.79 10.11 2.00
C TYR A 159 11.97 11.25 2.61
N LEU A 160 12.05 11.40 3.92
CA LEU A 160 11.50 12.54 4.63
C LEU A 160 12.56 13.10 5.58
N ARG A 161 13.08 14.27 5.20
CA ARG A 161 13.79 15.13 6.14
C ARG A 161 12.77 15.86 7.00
N THR A 162 12.98 15.86 8.31
CA THR A 162 12.08 16.52 9.27
C THR A 162 11.87 18.00 8.92
N GLU A 163 12.91 18.66 8.42
CA GLU A 163 12.89 20.07 7.99
C GLU A 163 11.88 20.33 6.86
N ASN A 164 11.75 19.39 5.91
CA ASN A 164 10.81 19.50 4.80
C ASN A 164 9.36 19.26 5.25
N TYR A 165 9.15 18.42 6.27
CA TYR A 165 7.80 18.10 6.77
C TYR A 165 7.25 19.13 7.76
N ASN A 166 8.12 19.71 8.59
CA ASN A 166 7.72 20.59 9.69
C ASN A 166 6.77 21.74 9.26
N PRO A 167 6.98 22.42 8.12
CA PRO A 167 6.06 23.46 7.65
C PRO A 167 4.64 22.96 7.35
N HIS A 168 4.49 21.68 6.98
CA HIS A 168 3.21 21.09 6.58
C HIS A 168 2.50 20.33 7.71
N ARG A 169 3.19 20.10 8.84
CA ARG A 169 2.73 19.22 9.91
C ARG A 169 1.35 19.60 10.45
N GLU A 170 1.14 20.87 10.79
CA GLU A 170 -0.13 21.35 11.35
C GLU A 170 -1.27 21.24 10.34
N ILE A 171 -1.00 21.54 9.06
CA ILE A 171 -1.98 21.42 7.99
C ILE A 171 -2.39 19.95 7.81
N VAL A 172 -1.43 19.03 7.81
CA VAL A 172 -1.69 17.58 7.71
C VAL A 172 -2.53 17.10 8.90
N LEU A 173 -2.22 17.54 10.11
CA LEU A 173 -2.99 17.19 11.31
C LEU A 173 -4.42 17.72 11.24
N GLN A 174 -4.60 18.97 10.82
CA GLN A 174 -5.91 19.58 10.66
C GLN A 174 -6.75 18.83 9.62
N LYS A 175 -6.19 18.53 8.44
CA LYS A 175 -6.89 17.81 7.38
C LYS A 175 -7.30 16.39 7.80
N MET A 176 -6.44 15.70 8.54
CA MET A 176 -6.80 14.40 9.12
C MET A 176 -7.92 14.50 10.15
N SER A 177 -7.94 15.56 10.96
CA SER A 177 -9.04 15.82 11.90
C SER A 177 -10.37 16.06 11.17
N GLU A 178 -10.36 16.88 10.11
CA GLU A 178 -11.55 17.14 9.28
C GLU A 178 -12.10 15.84 8.67
N ILE A 179 -11.24 14.97 8.14
CA ILE A 179 -11.62 13.65 7.61
C ILE A 179 -12.19 12.76 8.72
N GLY A 180 -11.56 12.75 9.89
CA GLY A 180 -12.04 11.99 11.05
C GLY A 180 -13.43 12.45 11.50
N ASP A 181 -13.65 13.76 11.58
CA ASP A 181 -14.93 14.35 11.96
C ASP A 181 -16.04 14.00 10.96
N ASP A 182 -15.75 14.03 9.66
CA ASP A 182 -16.69 13.61 8.62
C ASP A 182 -17.01 12.11 8.72
N PHE A 183 -16.01 11.27 9.00
CA PHE A 183 -16.22 9.83 9.23
C PHE A 183 -17.14 9.57 10.43
N PHE A 184 -16.89 10.20 11.58
CA PHE A 184 -17.72 10.00 12.78
C PHE A 184 -19.12 10.61 12.66
N LYS A 185 -19.31 11.68 11.88
CA LYS A 185 -20.64 12.21 11.57
C LYS A 185 -21.45 11.22 10.73
N ASN A 186 -20.81 10.56 9.77
CA ASN A 186 -21.46 9.57 8.89
C ASN A 186 -21.74 8.22 9.59
N LEU A 187 -21.11 7.95 10.74
CA LEU A 187 -21.43 6.78 11.59
C LEU A 187 -22.66 6.97 12.49
N LYS A 188 -23.15 8.20 12.66
CA LYS A 188 -24.30 8.52 13.51
C LYS A 188 -25.64 8.58 12.73
N GLN A 189 -25.64 8.11 11.48
CA GLN A 189 -26.84 7.89 10.66
C GLN A 189 -27.09 6.39 10.52
#